data_AF-A0A074MVS6-F1
#
_entry.id   AF-A0A074MVS6-F1
#
_cell.length_a   1.000
_cell.length_b   1.000
_cell.length_c   1.000
_cell.angle_alpha   90.00
_cell.angle_beta   90.00
_cell.angle_gamma   90.00
#
_symmetry.space_group_name_H-M   'P 1'
#
loop_
_entity.id
_entity.type
_entity.pdbx_description
1 polymer ?
#
loop_
_entity_poly.entity_id
_entity_poly.type
_entity_poly.pdbx_seq_one_letter_code
_entity_poly.pdbx_strand_id
1 'polypeptide(L)'
;MFEQQSIVAERETDVEAEVHSLESLLQPLATAPVAPSNAGFQLPRKLWIAMLGCYATFFAAIALATGGSGAARFAIIVSVLYTAMYFGLARIGACQAGPEGRSPLDEGKKLSTWTGMMDKNAVYSQVLIVPVAVALFGIAILFITLAIPVSG
;
A
#
# COMPACT_ATOMS: atom_id res chain seq x y z
N MET A 1 33.64 62.72 12.33
CA MET A 1 32.45 62.00 12.82
C MET A 1 31.46 61.66 11.71
N PHE A 2 31.36 62.45 10.63
CA PHE A 2 30.49 62.16 9.46
C PHE A 2 30.96 60.98 8.59
N GLU A 3 32.27 60.82 8.35
CA GLU A 3 32.85 59.70 7.57
C GLU A 3 32.56 58.31 8.18
N GLN A 4 32.40 58.24 9.51
CA GLN A 4 32.12 56.97 10.17
C GLN A 4 30.64 56.57 10.04
N GLN A 5 29.74 57.54 9.85
CA GLN A 5 28.33 57.26 9.63
C GLN A 5 28.03 56.86 8.18
N SER A 6 28.76 57.39 7.19
CA SER A 6 28.60 56.99 5.79
C SER A 6 29.06 55.55 5.55
N ILE A 7 30.20 55.15 6.12
CA ILE A 7 30.72 53.78 6.00
C ILE A 7 29.80 52.74 6.65
N VAL A 8 29.16 53.11 7.78
CA VAL A 8 28.19 52.22 8.46
C VAL A 8 26.90 52.08 7.64
N ALA A 9 26.42 53.16 7.03
CA ALA A 9 25.21 53.14 6.21
C ALA A 9 25.38 52.35 4.89
N GLU A 10 26.51 52.50 4.19
CA GLU A 10 26.80 51.72 2.98
C GLU A 10 26.92 50.22 3.26
N ARG A 11 27.54 49.86 4.40
CA ARG A 11 27.68 48.46 4.84
C ARG A 11 26.33 47.84 5.21
N GLU A 12 25.40 48.61 5.77
CA GLU A 12 24.06 48.15 6.12
C GLU A 12 23.25 47.83 4.84
N THR A 13 23.33 48.70 3.82
CA THR A 13 22.68 48.47 2.53
C THR A 13 23.24 47.28 1.74
N ASP A 14 24.55 47.03 1.82
CA ASP A 14 25.21 45.91 1.15
C ASP A 14 24.84 44.57 1.80
N VAL A 15 24.78 44.54 3.14
CA VAL A 15 24.35 43.36 3.90
C VAL A 15 22.88 43.02 3.65
N GLU A 16 22.00 44.03 3.56
CA GLU A 16 20.59 43.80 3.20
C GLU A 16 20.44 43.21 1.80
N ALA A 17 21.25 43.68 0.85
CA ALA A 17 21.25 43.16 -0.52
C ALA A 17 21.78 41.72 -0.60
N GLU A 18 22.84 41.40 0.14
CA GLU A 18 23.38 40.03 0.22
C GLU A 18 22.39 39.07 0.89
N VAL A 19 21.76 39.48 2.00
CA VAL A 19 20.73 38.69 2.69
C VAL A 19 19.55 38.42 1.76
N HIS A 20 19.09 39.43 1.01
CA HIS A 20 18.01 39.25 0.04
C HIS A 20 18.39 38.29 -1.10
N SER A 21 19.65 38.35 -1.56
CA SER A 21 20.16 37.43 -2.59
C SER A 21 20.22 35.99 -2.08
N LEU A 22 20.70 35.77 -0.85
CA LEU A 22 20.77 34.45 -0.20
C LEU A 22 19.37 33.88 0.04
N GLU A 23 18.43 34.70 0.50
CA GLU A 23 17.03 34.34 0.67
C GLU A 23 16.43 33.89 -0.68
N SER A 24 16.69 34.64 -1.76
CA SER A 24 16.19 34.30 -3.10
C SER A 24 16.77 32.99 -3.65
N LEU A 25 18.02 32.67 -3.32
CA LEU A 25 18.70 31.43 -3.70
C LEU A 25 18.29 30.24 -2.83
N LEU A 26 17.95 30.48 -1.56
CA LEU A 26 17.48 29.47 -0.62
C LEU A 26 15.99 29.17 -0.78
N GLN A 27 15.17 30.10 -1.26
CA GLN A 27 13.73 29.92 -1.52
C GLN A 27 13.38 28.66 -2.35
N PRO A 28 14.07 28.38 -3.49
CA PRO A 28 13.83 27.15 -4.27
C PRO A 28 14.39 25.87 -3.63
N LEU A 29 15.26 25.98 -2.61
CA LEU A 29 15.82 24.84 -1.86
C LEU A 29 15.05 24.57 -0.56
N ALA A 30 14.45 25.61 0.02
CA ALA A 30 13.58 25.59 1.20
C ALA A 30 12.17 25.07 0.87
N THR A 31 11.81 25.03 -0.42
CA THR A 31 10.65 24.28 -0.89
C THR A 31 10.95 22.80 -0.66
N ALA A 32 10.39 22.25 0.43
CA ALA A 32 10.53 20.83 0.76
C ALA A 32 10.24 20.00 -0.51
N PRO A 33 11.08 19.00 -0.85
CA PRO A 33 10.83 18.17 -2.02
C PRO A 33 9.45 17.57 -1.89
N VAL A 34 8.51 18.05 -2.71
CA VAL A 34 7.17 17.49 -2.80
C VAL A 34 7.39 16.14 -3.46
N ALA A 35 7.33 15.07 -2.66
CA ALA A 35 7.36 13.72 -3.18
C ALA A 35 6.31 13.66 -4.32
N PRO A 36 6.70 13.19 -5.53
CA PRO A 36 5.77 13.11 -6.64
C PRO A 36 4.51 12.41 -6.14
N SER A 37 3.35 13.01 -6.42
CA SER A 37 2.05 12.45 -6.03
C SER A 37 2.07 10.96 -6.29
N ASN A 38 1.87 10.16 -5.23
CA ASN A 38 1.86 8.70 -5.29
C ASN A 38 0.71 8.26 -6.21
N ALA A 39 0.94 8.30 -7.53
CA ALA A 39 0.12 7.67 -8.55
C ALA A 39 0.37 6.15 -8.59
N GLY A 40 0.93 5.60 -7.51
CA GLY A 40 1.04 4.17 -7.29
C GLY A 40 -0.37 3.63 -7.12
N PHE A 41 -0.87 3.02 -8.19
CA PHE A 41 -2.11 2.27 -8.33
C PHE A 41 -2.65 1.73 -6.99
N GLN A 42 -3.39 2.56 -6.25
CA GLN A 42 -3.99 2.14 -4.98
C GLN A 42 -5.15 1.23 -5.32
N LEU A 43 -4.98 -0.05 -4.98
CA LEU A 43 -6.03 -1.04 -5.12
C LEU A 43 -7.20 -0.62 -4.22
N PRO A 44 -8.43 -0.58 -4.76
CA PRO A 44 -9.60 -0.15 -4.00
C PRO A 44 -9.81 -1.05 -2.78
N ARG A 45 -10.31 -0.47 -1.69
CA ARG A 45 -10.50 -1.17 -0.40
C ARG A 45 -11.29 -2.49 -0.55
N LYS A 46 -12.24 -2.53 -1.48
CA LYS A 46 -13.01 -3.74 -1.79
C LYS A 46 -12.13 -4.91 -2.25
N LEU A 47 -11.10 -4.63 -3.05
CA LEU A 47 -10.17 -5.64 -3.54
C LEU A 47 -9.31 -6.21 -2.41
N TRP A 48 -8.84 -5.34 -1.51
CA TRP A 48 -8.12 -5.75 -0.30
C TRP A 48 -8.96 -6.66 0.60
N ILE A 49 -10.23 -6.29 0.82
CA ILE A 49 -11.16 -7.11 1.62
C ILE A 49 -11.42 -8.45 0.93
N ALA A 50 -11.64 -8.46 -0.39
CA ALA A 50 -11.85 -9.70 -1.14
C ALA A 50 -10.63 -10.64 -1.06
N MET A 51 -9.43 -10.07 -1.18
CA MET A 51 -8.18 -10.81 -1.10
C MET A 51 -7.98 -11.42 0.29
N LEU A 52 -8.20 -10.63 1.36
CA LEU A 52 -8.18 -11.11 2.74
C LEU A 52 -9.23 -12.22 2.97
N GLY A 53 -10.43 -12.06 2.41
CA GLY A 53 -11.48 -13.07 2.45
C GLY A 53 -11.04 -14.41 1.87
N CYS A 54 -10.35 -14.40 0.72
CA CYS A 54 -9.82 -15.62 0.10
C CYS A 54 -8.83 -16.36 1.02
N TYR A 55 -7.90 -15.63 1.64
CA TYR A 55 -6.95 -16.22 2.59
C TYR A 55 -7.66 -16.74 3.84
N ALA A 56 -8.64 -16.01 4.38
CA ALA A 56 -9.43 -16.47 5.52
C ALA A 56 -10.17 -17.78 5.19
N THR A 57 -10.79 -17.87 4.02
CA THR A 57 -11.44 -19.09 3.53
C THR A 57 -10.45 -20.25 3.39
N PHE A 58 -9.27 -20.01 2.81
CA PHE A 58 -8.22 -21.01 2.69
C PHE A 58 -7.78 -21.55 4.05
N PHE A 59 -7.44 -20.67 5.00
CA PHE A 59 -7.00 -21.09 6.33
C PHE A 59 -8.09 -21.82 7.10
N ALA A 60 -9.34 -21.37 7.01
CA ALA A 60 -10.47 -22.07 7.62
C ALA A 60 -10.62 -23.48 7.03
N ALA A 61 -10.54 -23.63 5.71
CA ALA A 61 -10.66 -24.91 5.06
C ALA A 61 -9.54 -25.88 5.46
N ILE A 62 -8.28 -25.43 5.46
CA ILE A 62 -7.14 -26.27 5.88
C ILE A 62 -7.19 -26.60 7.36
N ALA A 63 -7.60 -25.66 8.22
CA ALA A 63 -7.75 -25.92 9.66
C ALA A 63 -8.82 -26.97 9.95
N LEU A 64 -9.94 -26.93 9.24
CA LEU A 64 -10.98 -27.97 9.35
C LEU A 64 -10.49 -29.32 8.81
N ALA A 65 -9.75 -29.32 7.70
CA ALA A 65 -9.26 -30.53 7.06
C ALA A 65 -8.12 -31.22 7.83
N THR A 66 -7.26 -30.46 8.52
CA THR A 66 -5.99 -30.96 9.08
C THR A 66 -5.77 -30.65 10.56
N GLY A 67 -6.71 -29.94 11.19
CA GLY A 67 -6.59 -29.43 12.56
C GLY A 67 -6.47 -30.50 13.65
N GLY A 68 -6.67 -31.78 13.33
CA GLY A 68 -6.38 -32.88 14.25
C GLY A 68 -4.90 -32.95 14.66
N SER A 69 -3.97 -32.66 13.74
CA SER A 69 -2.53 -32.75 13.98
C SER A 69 -1.95 -31.49 14.65
N GLY A 70 -1.16 -31.66 15.71
CA GLY A 70 -0.49 -30.56 16.39
C GLY A 70 0.51 -29.81 15.50
N ALA A 71 1.23 -30.53 14.64
CA ALA A 71 2.17 -29.94 13.69
C ALA A 71 1.44 -29.10 12.61
N ALA A 72 0.32 -29.61 12.11
CA ALA A 72 -0.51 -28.87 11.14
C ALA A 72 -1.07 -27.59 11.76
N ARG A 73 -1.60 -27.67 12.98
CA ARG A 73 -2.07 -26.48 13.73
C ARG A 73 -0.98 -25.43 13.89
N PHE A 74 0.23 -25.83 14.28
CA PHE A 74 1.35 -24.91 14.42
C PHE A 74 1.70 -24.21 13.10
N ALA A 75 1.79 -24.96 12.00
CA ALA A 75 2.06 -24.40 10.67
C ALA A 75 0.98 -23.41 10.21
N ILE A 76 -0.30 -23.73 10.47
CA ILE A 76 -1.43 -22.83 10.16
C ILE A 76 -1.32 -21.53 10.95
N ILE A 77 -1.06 -21.61 12.26
CA ILE A 77 -0.95 -20.42 13.12
C ILE A 77 0.16 -19.49 12.61
N VAL A 78 1.36 -20.04 12.33
CA VAL A 78 2.48 -19.24 11.81
C VAL A 78 2.11 -18.59 10.48
N SER A 79 1.43 -19.33 9.59
CA SER A 79 1.00 -18.82 8.28
C SER A 79 -0.05 -17.71 8.40
N VAL A 80 -1.00 -17.85 9.33
CA VAL A 80 -2.01 -16.82 9.63
C VAL A 80 -1.35 -15.56 10.19
N LEU A 81 -0.40 -15.69 11.11
CA LEU A 81 0.35 -14.56 11.66
C LEU A 81 1.14 -13.83 10.57
N TYR A 82 1.81 -14.56 9.69
CA TYR A 82 2.54 -13.97 8.57
C TYR A 82 1.60 -13.23 7.61
N THR A 83 0.45 -13.82 7.31
CA THR A 83 -0.58 -13.18 6.48
C THR A 83 -1.12 -11.91 7.16
N ALA A 84 -1.43 -11.98 8.46
CA ALA A 84 -1.87 -10.82 9.23
C ALA A 84 -0.81 -9.71 9.25
N MET A 85 0.48 -10.06 9.33
CA MET A 85 1.57 -9.11 9.21
C MET A 85 1.58 -8.43 7.84
N TYR A 86 1.47 -9.18 6.74
CA TYR A 86 1.43 -8.61 5.39
C TYR A 86 0.30 -7.60 5.21
N PHE A 87 -0.94 -7.98 5.56
CA PHE A 87 -2.10 -7.09 5.44
C PHE A 87 -2.06 -5.95 6.47
N GLY A 88 -1.52 -6.19 7.66
CA GLY A 88 -1.36 -5.21 8.72
C GLY A 88 -0.37 -4.11 8.34
N LEU A 89 0.81 -4.49 7.84
CA LEU A 89 1.82 -3.54 7.36
C LEU A 89 1.29 -2.71 6.19
N ALA A 90 0.61 -3.35 5.23
CA ALA A 90 -0.02 -2.64 4.12
C ALA A 90 -1.04 -1.60 4.63
N ARG A 91 -1.86 -1.95 5.63
CA ARG A 91 -2.83 -1.04 6.25
C ARG A 91 -2.15 0.12 6.97
N ILE A 92 -1.10 -0.14 7.74
CA ILE A 92 -0.36 0.90 8.45
C ILE A 92 0.36 1.83 7.47
N GLY A 93 0.93 1.29 6.39
CA GLY A 93 1.52 2.08 5.31
C GLY A 93 0.49 3.00 4.64
N ALA A 94 -0.69 2.48 4.31
CA ALA A 94 -1.77 3.27 3.74
C ALA A 94 -2.27 4.38 4.68
N CYS A 95 -2.28 4.14 6.00
CA CYS A 95 -2.65 5.18 6.97
C CYS A 95 -1.60 6.30 7.09
N GLN A 96 -0.32 6.00 6.84
CA GLN A 96 0.77 6.98 6.93
C GLN A 96 0.92 7.84 5.67
N ALA A 97 0.42 7.37 4.52
CA ALA A 97 0.53 8.07 3.24
C ALA A 97 -0.38 9.32 3.12
N GLY A 98 -1.24 9.60 4.11
CA GLY A 98 -2.18 10.73 4.11
C GLY A 98 -3.46 10.47 3.30
N PRO A 99 -4.38 11.46 3.17
CA PRO A 99 -5.60 11.34 2.38
C PRO A 99 -5.26 11.27 0.89
N GLU A 100 -5.11 10.06 0.37
CA GLU A 100 -4.89 9.83 -1.05
C GLU A 100 -6.20 10.00 -1.84
N GLY A 101 -6.09 10.49 -3.09
CA GLY A 101 -7.24 10.60 -3.99
C GLY A 101 -7.92 9.25 -4.20
N ARG A 102 -9.25 9.24 -4.36
CA ARG A 102 -9.99 7.98 -4.58
C ARG A 102 -9.41 7.27 -5.80
N SER A 103 -9.21 5.96 -5.68
CA SER A 103 -8.73 5.13 -6.79
C SER A 103 -9.56 5.40 -8.05
N PRO A 104 -8.95 5.65 -9.22
CA PRO A 104 -9.68 5.87 -10.48
C PRO A 104 -10.67 4.73 -10.80
N LEU A 105 -10.35 3.51 -10.33
CA LEU A 105 -11.23 2.35 -10.39
C LEU A 105 -12.53 2.55 -9.59
N ASP A 106 -12.49 3.18 -8.41
CA ASP A 106 -13.68 3.46 -7.60
C ASP A 106 -14.50 4.64 -8.13
N GLU A 107 -13.90 5.50 -8.96
CA GLU A 107 -14.59 6.59 -9.67
C GLU A 107 -15.23 6.16 -11.00
N GLY A 108 -15.12 4.88 -11.37
CA GLY A 108 -15.68 4.35 -12.62
C GLY A 108 -14.93 4.79 -13.88
N LYS A 109 -13.74 5.39 -13.71
CA LYS A 109 -12.87 5.78 -14.82
C LYS A 109 -12.07 4.56 -15.29
N LYS A 110 -11.87 4.43 -16.61
CA LYS A 110 -10.95 3.43 -17.16
C LYS A 110 -9.52 3.81 -16.78
N LEU A 111 -8.70 2.81 -16.46
CA LEU A 111 -7.30 3.06 -16.17
C LEU A 111 -6.55 3.27 -17.48
N SER A 112 -5.89 4.42 -17.58
CA SER A 112 -4.95 4.67 -18.66
C SER A 112 -3.70 3.84 -18.42
N THR A 113 -3.54 2.75 -19.17
CA THR A 113 -2.29 1.97 -19.18
C THR A 113 -1.53 2.25 -20.46
N TRP A 114 -0.23 1.93 -20.50
CA TRP A 114 0.60 2.14 -21.68
C TRP A 114 0.08 1.39 -22.93
N THR A 115 -0.63 0.28 -22.74
CA THR A 115 -1.22 -0.55 -23.80
C THR A 115 -2.68 -0.20 -24.12
N GLY A 116 -3.26 0.81 -23.46
CA GLY A 116 -4.63 1.27 -23.69
C GLY A 116 -5.47 1.40 -22.42
N MET A 117 -6.74 1.73 -22.60
CA MET A 117 -7.68 1.90 -21.48
C MET A 117 -8.13 0.53 -20.95
N MET A 118 -7.77 0.19 -19.71
CA MET A 118 -8.15 -1.08 -19.10
C MET A 118 -9.44 -0.94 -18.28
N ASP A 119 -10.35 -1.89 -18.46
CA ASP A 119 -11.61 -1.93 -17.72
C ASP A 119 -11.40 -2.35 -16.25
N LYS A 120 -12.25 -1.83 -15.36
CA LYS A 120 -12.21 -2.12 -13.92
C LYS A 120 -12.30 -3.61 -13.65
N ASN A 121 -13.17 -4.34 -14.35
CA ASN A 121 -13.38 -5.76 -14.09
C ASN A 121 -12.18 -6.62 -14.51
N ALA A 122 -11.46 -6.20 -15.56
CA ALA A 122 -10.26 -6.90 -16.01
C ALA A 122 -9.15 -6.83 -14.94
N VAL A 123 -8.95 -5.64 -14.35
CA VAL A 123 -7.98 -5.44 -13.26
C VAL A 123 -8.36 -6.27 -12.03
N TYR A 124 -9.64 -6.23 -11.63
CA TYR A 124 -10.11 -7.02 -10.49
C TYR A 124 -9.86 -8.50 -10.70
N SER A 125 -10.15 -8.99 -11.91
CA SER A 125 -9.96 -10.41 -12.27
C SER A 125 -8.48 -10.78 -12.23
N GLN A 126 -7.59 -9.95 -12.78
CA GLN A 126 -6.14 -10.21 -12.78
C GLN A 126 -5.56 -10.29 -11.36
N VAL A 127 -6.00 -9.42 -10.44
CA VAL A 127 -5.49 -9.42 -9.07
C VAL A 127 -6.11 -10.54 -8.24
N LEU A 128 -7.39 -10.84 -8.43
CA LEU A 128 -8.10 -11.83 -7.61
C LEU A 128 -7.97 -13.28 -8.09
N ILE A 129 -7.49 -13.53 -9.32
CA ILE A 129 -7.42 -14.89 -9.85
C ILE A 129 -6.58 -15.84 -8.97
N VAL A 130 -5.42 -15.37 -8.50
CA VAL A 130 -4.52 -16.17 -7.66
C VAL A 130 -5.12 -16.41 -6.27
N PRO A 131 -5.56 -15.37 -5.52
CA PRO A 131 -6.24 -15.56 -4.23
C PRO A 131 -7.46 -16.50 -4.31
N VAL A 132 -8.30 -16.35 -5.34
CA VAL A 132 -9.48 -17.19 -5.54
C VAL A 132 -9.06 -18.65 -5.79
N ALA A 133 -8.05 -18.87 -6.63
CA ALA A 133 -7.54 -20.22 -6.87
C ALA A 133 -7.02 -20.88 -5.58
N VAL A 134 -6.31 -20.13 -4.73
CA VAL A 134 -5.85 -20.62 -3.42
C VAL A 134 -7.03 -20.96 -2.50
N ALA A 135 -8.05 -20.11 -2.44
CA ALA A 135 -9.25 -20.38 -1.64
C ALA A 135 -9.97 -21.66 -2.10
N LEU A 136 -10.17 -21.80 -3.42
CA LEU A 136 -10.77 -23.00 -4.02
C LEU A 136 -9.93 -24.25 -3.77
N PHE A 137 -8.60 -24.14 -3.81
CA PHE A 137 -7.70 -25.23 -3.48
C PHE A 137 -7.88 -25.71 -2.04
N GLY A 138 -7.98 -24.79 -1.07
CA GLY A 138 -8.27 -25.15 0.32
C GLY A 138 -9.63 -25.83 0.48
N ILE A 139 -10.66 -25.30 -0.18
CA ILE A 139 -12.01 -25.90 -0.19
C ILE A 139 -11.98 -27.31 -0.80
N ALA A 140 -11.24 -27.51 -1.88
CA ALA A 140 -11.11 -28.82 -2.52
C ALA A 140 -10.45 -29.84 -1.58
N ILE A 141 -9.39 -29.45 -0.86
CA ILE A 141 -8.77 -30.31 0.16
C ILE A 141 -9.80 -30.67 1.24
N LEU A 142 -10.52 -29.69 1.78
CA LEU A 142 -11.55 -29.94 2.79
C LEU A 142 -12.60 -30.93 2.26
N PHE A 143 -13.11 -30.71 1.06
CA PHE A 143 -14.09 -31.60 0.44
C PHE A 143 -13.56 -33.03 0.32
N ILE A 144 -12.32 -33.21 -0.15
CA ILE A 144 -11.68 -34.54 -0.26
C ILE A 144 -11.58 -35.20 1.11
N THR A 145 -11.16 -34.47 2.16
CA THR A 145 -11.04 -35.02 3.51
C THR A 145 -12.38 -35.40 4.13
N LEU A 146 -13.47 -34.74 3.75
CA LEU A 146 -14.82 -35.07 4.21
C LEU A 146 -15.42 -36.23 3.41
N ALA A 147 -15.15 -36.29 2.11
CA ALA A 147 -15.71 -37.29 1.20
C ALA A 147 -15.00 -38.65 1.30
N ILE A 148 -13.71 -38.64 1.65
CA ILE A 148 -12.92 -39.85 1.89
C ILE A 148 -12.74 -39.97 3.42
N PRO A 149 -13.67 -40.62 4.13
CA PRO A 149 -13.45 -40.93 5.53
C PRO A 149 -12.21 -41.81 5.63
N VAL A 150 -11.14 -41.26 6.18
CA VAL A 150 -9.97 -42.04 6.60
C VAL A 150 -10.46 -42.86 7.79
N SER A 151 -10.92 -44.08 7.53
CA SER A 151 -11.15 -45.10 8.56
C SER A 151 -9.81 -45.40 9.23
N GLY A 152 -9.54 -44.68 10.32
CA GLY A 152 -8.53 -45.03 11.32
C GLY A 152 -9.15 -45.89 12.40
#